data_AF-A0A7C8HVS4-F1
#
_entry.id   AF-A0A7C8HVS4-F1
#
_cell.length_a   1.000
_cell.length_b   1.000
_cell.length_c   1.000
_cell.angle_alpha   90.00
_cell.angle_beta   90.00
_cell.angle_gamma   90.00
#
_symmetry.space_group_name_H-M   'P 1'
#
loop_
_entity.id
_entity.type
_entity.pdbx_description
1 polymer ?
#
loop_
_entity_poly.entity_id
_entity_poly.type
_entity_poly.pdbx_seq_one_letter_code
_entity_poly.pdbx_strand_id
1 'polypeptide(L)'
;METLQIIILDPNTNNAQHAATRLRTLLKKKDLSAFVQEVTCYLEISRQGLNGKTPVIAVNGKNFQCKNLSFELLEQFAQWLASNIND
;
A
#
# COMPACT_ATOMS: atom_id res chain seq x y z
N MET A 1 -11.58 -7.49 -15.29
CA MET A 1 -10.40 -6.98 -14.57
C MET A 1 -10.70 -7.03 -13.10
N GLU A 2 -9.91 -7.76 -12.32
CA GLU A 2 -10.05 -7.76 -10.86
C GLU A 2 -9.54 -6.42 -10.32
N THR A 3 -10.32 -5.80 -9.43
CA THR A 3 -9.90 -4.59 -8.73
C THR A 3 -8.97 -4.96 -7.58
N LEU A 4 -7.77 -4.40 -7.57
CA LEU A 4 -6.80 -4.63 -6.50
C LEU A 4 -7.32 -4.03 -5.19
N GLN A 5 -7.24 -4.78 -4.10
CA GLN A 5 -7.45 -4.28 -2.76
C GLN A 5 -6.10 -3.97 -2.14
N ILE A 6 -5.83 -2.70 -1.87
CA ILE A 6 -4.57 -2.24 -1.30
C ILE A 6 -4.84 -1.56 0.04
N ILE A 7 -4.11 -1.96 1.08
CA ILE A 7 -4.19 -1.38 2.41
C ILE A 7 -2.80 -0.89 2.83
N ILE A 8 -2.69 0.37 3.21
CA ILE A 8 -1.45 0.94 3.76
C ILE A 8 -1.57 0.95 5.28
N LEU A 9 -0.69 0.21 5.95
CA LEU A 9 -0.66 0.11 7.41
C LEU A 9 0.54 0.89 7.95
N ASP A 10 0.27 2.04 8.55
CA ASP A 10 1.26 2.88 9.21
C ASP A 10 0.58 3.66 10.35
N PRO A 11 1.05 3.57 11.61
CA PRO A 11 0.48 4.34 12.71
C PRO A 11 0.60 5.86 12.51
N ASN A 12 1.48 6.32 11.63
CA ASN A 12 1.53 7.71 11.22
C ASN A 12 0.48 8.01 10.14
N THR A 13 -0.63 8.62 10.56
CA THR A 13 -1.76 8.97 9.70
C THR A 13 -1.37 9.81 8.48
N ASN A 14 -0.49 10.81 8.66
CA ASN A 14 -0.08 11.68 7.56
C ASN A 14 0.66 10.88 6.49
N ASN A 15 1.60 10.02 6.92
CA ASN A 15 2.35 9.16 5.99
C ASN A 15 1.41 8.20 5.25
N ALA A 16 0.50 7.54 5.96
CA ALA A 16 -0.44 6.59 5.36
C ALA A 16 -1.35 7.25 4.32
N GLN A 17 -1.92 8.42 4.64
CA GLN A 17 -2.81 9.17 3.74
C GLN A 17 -2.08 9.71 2.50
N HIS A 18 -0.89 10.28 2.69
CA HIS A 18 -0.06 10.74 1.59
C HIS A 18 0.31 9.58 0.66
N ALA A 19 0.72 8.46 1.23
CA ALA A 19 1.05 7.26 0.46
C ALA A 19 -0.17 6.70 -0.29
N ALA A 20 -1.35 6.64 0.34
CA ALA A 20 -2.57 6.11 -0.26
C ALA A 20 -3.01 6.97 -1.46
N THR A 21 -3.00 8.28 -1.28
CA THR A 21 -3.32 9.25 -2.34
C THR A 21 -2.36 9.12 -3.51
N ARG A 22 -1.06 9.02 -3.21
CA ARG A 22 -0.03 8.93 -4.24
C ARG A 22 -0.11 7.61 -5.00
N LEU A 23 -0.25 6.51 -4.28
CA LEU A 23 -0.34 5.18 -4.87
C LEU A 23 -1.57 5.04 -5.76
N ARG A 24 -2.73 5.56 -5.33
CA ARG A 24 -3.94 5.65 -6.17
C ARG A 24 -3.69 6.40 -7.48
N THR A 25 -2.94 7.50 -7.42
CA THR A 25 -2.58 8.28 -8.61
C THR A 25 -1.63 7.52 -9.54
N LEU A 26 -0.62 6.84 -8.98
CA LEU A 26 0.36 6.06 -9.75
C LEU A 26 -0.30 4.86 -10.45
N LEU A 27 -1.14 4.12 -9.74
CA LEU A 27 -1.84 2.95 -10.28
C LEU A 27 -2.82 3.35 -11.39
N LYS A 28 -3.55 4.46 -11.22
CA LYS A 28 -4.42 5.00 -12.27
C LYS A 28 -3.64 5.36 -13.54
N LYS A 29 -2.42 5.90 -13.41
CA LYS A 29 -1.55 6.20 -14.57
C LYS A 29 -1.02 4.95 -15.29
N LYS A 30 -1.14 3.77 -14.66
CA LYS A 30 -0.76 2.48 -15.21
C LYS A 30 -1.98 1.66 -15.66
N ASP A 31 -3.15 2.32 -15.78
CA ASP A 31 -4.43 1.69 -16.11
C ASP A 31 -4.85 0.54 -15.17
N LEU A 32 -4.37 0.56 -13.92
CA LEU A 32 -4.74 -0.40 -12.89
C LEU A 32 -5.92 0.11 -12.06
N SER A 33 -6.97 -0.72 -11.95
CA SER A 33 -8.09 -0.49 -11.04
C SER A 33 -7.72 -0.96 -9.63
N ALA A 34 -7.58 -0.03 -8.69
CA ALA A 34 -7.21 -0.33 -7.32
C ALA A 34 -8.02 0.48 -6.31
N PHE A 35 -8.49 -0.21 -5.27
CA PHE A 35 -9.08 0.38 -4.09
C PHE A 35 -8.00 0.47 -3.01
N VAL A 36 -7.55 1.69 -2.73
CA VAL A 36 -6.48 1.97 -1.75
C VAL A 36 -7.08 2.58 -0.50
N GLN A 37 -6.85 1.93 0.64
CA GLN A 37 -7.24 2.36 1.99
C GLN A 37 -6.03 2.46 2.90
N GLU A 38 -6.18 3.21 3.98
CA GLU A 38 -5.21 3.31 5.07
C GLU A 38 -5.76 2.71 6.37
N VAL A 39 -4.88 2.08 7.15
CA VAL A 39 -5.13 1.65 8.53
C VAL A 39 -4.05 2.26 9.41
N THR A 40 -4.45 3.18 10.27
CA THR A 40 -3.53 3.96 11.12
C THR A 40 -3.71 3.67 12.60
N CYS A 41 -4.78 2.95 12.96
CA CYS A 41 -5.03 2.55 14.34
C CYS A 41 -3.99 1.51 14.78
N TYR A 42 -3.11 1.90 15.70
CA TYR A 42 -2.05 1.03 16.22
C TYR A 42 -2.57 -0.32 16.75
N LEU A 43 -3.72 -0.33 17.42
CA LEU A 43 -4.33 -1.55 17.95
C LEU A 43 -4.79 -2.50 16.83
N GLU A 44 -5.33 -1.96 15.73
CA GLU A 44 -5.73 -2.77 14.57
C GLU A 44 -4.52 -3.34 13.84
N ILE A 45 -3.47 -2.55 13.66
CA ILE A 45 -2.20 -3.01 13.08
C ILE A 45 -1.59 -4.12 13.95
N SER A 46 -1.61 -3.93 15.27
CA SER A 46 -1.06 -4.91 16.21
C SER A 46 -1.84 -6.23 16.22
N ARG A 47 -3.18 -6.17 16.10
CA ARG A 47 -4.04 -7.36 15.95
C ARG A 47 -3.72 -8.18 14.70
N GLN A 48 -3.15 -7.56 13.68
CA GLN A 48 -2.68 -8.24 12.46
C GLN A 48 -1.25 -8.82 12.60
N GLY A 49 -0.62 -8.75 13.78
CA GLY A 49 0.74 -9.26 14.01
C GLY A 49 1.84 -8.41 13.36
N LEU A 50 1.52 -7.15 13.05
CA LEU A 50 2.41 -6.19 12.38
C LEU A 50 3.07 -5.18 13.35
N ASN A 51 3.06 -5.47 14.64
CA ASN A 51 3.73 -4.64 15.64
C ASN A 51 5.23 -4.51 15.33
N GLY A 52 5.72 -3.27 15.21
CA GLY A 52 7.10 -2.96 14.83
C GLY A 52 7.49 -3.27 13.38
N LYS A 53 6.53 -3.68 12.52
CA LYS A 53 6.78 -4.03 11.11
C LYS A 53 6.26 -2.96 10.14
N THR A 54 5.68 -1.87 10.64
CA THR A 54 5.21 -0.76 9.82
C THR A 54 6.36 0.12 9.32
N PRO A 55 6.25 0.73 8.14
CA PRO A 55 5.07 0.70 7.26
C PRO A 55 4.93 -0.60 6.45
N VAL A 56 3.68 -1.01 6.22
CA VAL A 56 3.34 -2.18 5.38
C VAL A 56 2.35 -1.76 4.30
N ILE A 57 2.52 -2.28 3.09
CA ILE A 57 1.51 -2.22 2.03
C ILE A 57 0.96 -3.63 1.86
N ALA A 58 -0.32 -3.84 2.10
CA ALA A 58 -0.99 -5.11 1.82
C ALA A 58 -1.69 -5.05 0.47
N VAL A 59 -1.54 -6.07 -0.37
CA VAL A 59 -2.23 -6.19 -1.67
C VAL A 59 -2.94 -7.52 -1.73
N ASN A 60 -4.26 -7.51 -1.89
CA ASN A 60 -5.13 -8.70 -1.89
C ASN A 60 -4.81 -9.65 -0.70
N GLY A 61 -4.57 -9.09 0.50
CA GLY A 61 -4.24 -9.83 1.71
C GLY A 61 -2.77 -10.25 1.87
N LYS A 62 -1.90 -10.01 0.87
CA LYS A 62 -0.44 -10.24 0.98
C LYS A 62 0.26 -9.00 1.50
N ASN A 63 1.02 -9.16 2.58
CA ASN A 63 1.74 -8.05 3.23
C ASN A 63 3.14 -7.84 2.64
N PHE A 64 3.44 -6.61 2.25
CA PHE A 64 4.76 -6.17 1.80
C PHE A 64 5.30 -5.16 2.81
N GLN A 65 6.30 -5.57 3.59
CA GLN A 65 6.96 -4.67 4.52
C GLN A 65 7.84 -3.68 3.74
N CYS A 66 7.67 -2.39 4.03
CA CYS A 66 8.41 -1.32 3.41
C CYS A 66 9.35 -0.68 4.43
N LYS A 67 10.54 -0.26 3.98
CA LYS A 67 11.47 0.48 4.84
C LYS A 67 10.93 1.88 5.18
N ASN A 68 10.16 2.46 4.25
CA ASN A 68 9.48 3.75 4.38
C ASN A 68 8.33 3.81 3.34
N LEU A 69 7.61 4.93 3.31
CA LEU A 69 6.62 5.24 2.28
C LEU A 69 7.10 6.41 1.40
N SER A 70 8.37 6.40 0.99
CA SER A 70 8.91 7.46 0.13
C SER A 70 8.28 7.43 -1.26
N PHE A 71 8.37 8.56 -1.96
CA PHE A 71 7.87 8.69 -3.32
C PHE A 71 8.49 7.65 -4.26
N GLU A 72 9.81 7.47 -4.21
CA GLU A 72 10.53 6.56 -5.09
C GLU A 72 10.10 5.11 -4.85
N LEU A 73 9.91 4.73 -3.59
CA LEU A 73 9.45 3.39 -3.24
C LEU A 73 8.04 3.13 -3.76
N LEU A 74 7.12 4.09 -3.61
CA LEU A 74 5.75 3.94 -4.09
C LEU A 74 5.67 3.87 -5.62
N GLU A 75 6.54 4.61 -6.32
CA GLU A 75 6.64 4.54 -7.78
C GLU A 75 7.19 3.19 -8.27
N GLN A 76 8.26 2.71 -7.64
CA GLN A 76 8.80 1.37 -7.91
C GLN A 76 7.77 0.28 -7.60
N PHE A 77 7.05 0.41 -6.49
CA PHE A 77 6.01 -0.55 -6.09
C PHE A 77 4.84 -0.57 -7.08
N ALA A 78 4.36 0.59 -7.53
CA ALA A 78 3.32 0.67 -8.55
C ALA A 78 3.77 0.09 -9.90
N GLN A 79 5.01 0.34 -10.29
CA GLN A 79 5.60 -0.25 -11.49
C GLN A 79 5.70 -1.78 -11.37
N TRP A 80 6.17 -2.28 -10.23
CA TRP A 80 6.26 -3.71 -9.95
C TRP A 80 4.87 -4.36 -10.00
N LEU A 81 3.85 -3.76 -9.38
CA LEU A 81 2.47 -4.26 -9.43
C LEU A 81 1.95 -4.36 -10.87
N ALA A 82 2.17 -3.33 -11.70
CA ALA A 82 1.74 -3.34 -13.10
C ALA A 82 2.39 -4.46 -13.93
N SER A 83 3.63 -4.83 -13.58
CA SER A 83 4.33 -5.94 -14.24
C SER A 83 3.90 -7.33 -13.77
N ASN A 84 3.44 -7.48 -12.52
CA ASN A 84 3.13 -8.80 -11.93
C ASN A 84 1.64 -9.18 -11.97
N ILE A 85 0.75 -8.26 -12.35
CA ILE A 85 -0.70 -8.53 -12.44
C ILE A 85 -1.10 -9.13 -13.79
N ASN A 86 -0.22 -9.05 -14.80
CA ASN A 86 -0.46 -9.58 -16.14
C ASN A 86 0.18 -10.97 -16.38
N ASP A 87 0.76 -11.58 -15.34
CA ASP A 87 1.23 -12.97 -15.31
C ASP A 87 0.26 -13.82 -14.46
#